data_AF-A0ABD2Y5S5-F1
#
_entry.id   AF-A0ABD2Y5S5-F1
#
_cell.length_a   1.000
_cell.length_b   1.000
_cell.length_c   1.000
_cell.angle_alpha   90.00
_cell.angle_beta   90.00
_cell.angle_gamma   90.00
#
_symmetry.space_group_name_H-M   'P 1'
#
loop_
_entity.id
_entity.type
_entity.pdbx_description
1 polymer ?
#
loop_
_entity_poly.entity_id
_entity_poly.type
_entity_poly.pdbx_seq_one_letter_code
_entity_poly.pdbx_strand_id
1 'polypeptide(L)'
;MGEISEAGIQVNDEFIVNVDEEMKRWDRKSIYKLPACVTKLNKNAYKPQVVSFGPYHYNDDKLKSMEEHKRRALAHFLKRSKKPLSSYILSLREIEQDVMDAYDTLPPKWDENTDEFLELMVRD
;
A
#
# COMPACT_ATOMS: atom_id res chain seq x y z
N MET A 1 28.55 41.41 -34.28
CA MET A 1 27.18 41.06 -33.81
C MET A 1 27.01 39.58 -34.10
N GLY A 2 27.21 38.74 -33.08
CA GLY A 2 26.98 37.30 -33.19
C GLY A 2 25.63 37.02 -32.55
N GLU A 3 24.69 36.49 -33.32
CA GLU A 3 23.41 36.00 -32.83
C GLU A 3 23.64 34.70 -32.05
N ILE A 4 23.24 34.71 -30.79
CA ILE A 4 23.14 33.49 -29.97
C ILE A 4 21.83 32.81 -30.37
N SER A 5 21.94 31.69 -31.06
CA SER A 5 20.80 30.82 -31.41
C SER A 5 20.24 30.18 -30.14
N GLU A 6 18.97 30.46 -29.87
CA GLU A 6 18.18 29.88 -28.79
C GLU A 6 17.98 28.37 -29.06
N ALA A 7 18.70 27.52 -28.32
CA ALA A 7 18.51 26.09 -28.37
C ALA A 7 17.15 25.76 -27.71
N GLY A 8 16.11 25.67 -28.53
CA GLY A 8 14.79 25.21 -28.11
C GLY A 8 14.90 23.81 -27.48
N ILE A 9 14.45 23.69 -26.24
CA ILE A 9 14.31 22.41 -25.57
C ILE A 9 13.21 21.65 -26.30
N GLN A 10 13.61 20.64 -27.07
CA GLN A 10 12.67 19.76 -27.76
C GLN A 10 12.16 18.74 -26.74
N VAL A 11 10.96 18.98 -26.22
CA VAL A 11 10.24 18.03 -25.36
C VAL A 11 9.78 16.88 -26.25
N ASN A 12 10.34 15.68 -26.04
CA ASN A 12 9.91 14.47 -26.72
C ASN A 12 8.51 14.08 -26.24
N ASP A 13 7.59 13.81 -27.17
CA ASP A 13 6.22 13.36 -26.88
C ASP A 13 6.16 12.05 -26.07
N GLU A 14 7.26 11.29 -26.02
CA GLU A 14 7.44 10.10 -25.17
C GLU A 14 7.41 10.38 -23.66
N PHE A 15 7.48 11.63 -23.23
CA PHE A 15 7.48 12.03 -21.81
C PHE A 15 6.26 12.86 -21.39
N ILE A 16 5.23 12.97 -22.25
CA ILE A 16 3.97 13.63 -21.90
C ILE A 16 3.22 12.70 -20.95
N VAL A 17 3.44 12.89 -19.64
CA VAL A 17 2.59 12.30 -18.62
C VAL A 17 1.21 12.93 -18.80
N ASN A 18 0.18 12.11 -19.02
CA ASN A 18 -1.18 12.58 -19.07
C ASN A 18 -1.56 13.10 -17.67
N VAL A 19 -1.54 14.42 -17.51
CA VAL A 19 -1.75 15.10 -16.23
C VAL A 19 -3.09 14.72 -15.61
N ASP A 20 -4.13 14.47 -16.40
CA ASP A 20 -5.44 14.06 -15.91
C ASP A 20 -5.44 12.63 -15.34
N GLU A 21 -4.72 11.71 -15.99
CA GLU A 21 -4.54 10.34 -15.49
C GLU A 21 -3.65 10.30 -14.25
N GLU A 22 -2.60 11.13 -14.23
CA GLU A 22 -1.77 11.29 -13.05
C GLU A 22 -2.61 11.82 -11.88
N MET A 23 -3.32 12.94 -12.03
CA MET A 23 -4.15 13.51 -10.97
C MET A 23 -5.18 12.50 -10.44
N LYS A 24 -5.84 11.74 -11.31
CA LYS A 24 -6.75 10.65 -10.90
C LYS A 24 -6.05 9.57 -10.10
N ARG A 25 -4.81 9.22 -10.44
CA ARG A 25 -4.02 8.23 -9.70
C ARG A 25 -3.60 8.75 -8.32
N TRP A 26 -3.35 10.04 -8.18
CA TRP A 26 -3.05 10.65 -6.89
C TRP A 26 -4.29 10.74 -5.98
N ASP A 27 -5.47 10.99 -6.55
CA ASP A 27 -6.74 11.08 -5.80
C ASP A 27 -7.14 9.76 -5.12
N ARG A 28 -6.69 8.62 -5.66
CA ARG A 28 -6.95 7.31 -5.06
C ARG A 28 -6.03 6.97 -3.88
N LYS A 29 -4.87 7.61 -3.78
CA LYS A 29 -3.85 7.31 -2.76
C LYS A 29 -4.20 7.97 -1.44
N SER A 30 -4.15 7.19 -0.36
CA SER A 30 -4.41 7.68 1.00
C SER A 30 -3.46 7.09 2.06
N ILE A 31 -2.65 6.10 1.69
CA ILE A 31 -1.69 5.41 2.56
C ILE A 31 -0.30 5.58 1.96
N TYR A 32 0.59 6.26 2.68
CA TYR A 32 1.89 6.66 2.15
C TYR A 32 3.05 6.04 2.92
N LYS A 33 4.08 5.62 2.19
CA LYS A 33 5.33 5.17 2.79
C LYS A 33 6.23 6.38 3.04
N LEU A 34 6.58 6.58 4.31
CA LEU A 34 7.41 7.71 4.69
C LEU A 34 8.82 7.64 4.03
N PRO A 35 9.32 8.76 3.49
CA PRO A 35 10.65 8.82 2.91
C PRO A 35 11.75 8.39 3.88
N ALA A 36 12.79 7.74 3.34
CA ALA A 36 13.91 7.25 4.14
C ALA A 36 14.68 8.37 4.88
N CYS A 37 14.71 9.59 4.32
CA CYS A 37 15.34 10.73 4.97
C CYS A 37 14.66 11.10 6.29
N VAL A 38 13.33 11.02 6.36
CA VAL A 38 12.54 11.30 7.56
C VAL A 38 12.67 10.16 8.58
N THR A 39 12.49 8.92 8.13
CA THR A 39 12.51 7.76 9.02
C THR A 39 13.89 7.48 9.64
N LYS A 40 14.97 7.92 9.00
CA LYS A 40 16.35 7.80 9.55
C LYS A 40 16.60 8.73 10.74
N LEU A 41 15.92 9.88 10.85
CA LEU A 41 16.10 10.83 11.95
C LEU A 41 15.65 10.23 13.29
N ASN A 42 14.54 9.50 13.27
CA ASN A 42 14.06 8.75 14.44
C ASN A 42 13.30 7.49 14.02
N LYS A 43 14.01 6.38 13.87
CA LYS A 43 13.42 5.10 13.44
C LYS A 43 12.31 4.62 14.37
N ASN A 44 12.41 4.86 15.68
CA ASN A 44 11.46 4.35 16.66
C ASN A 44 10.13 5.11 16.65
N ALA A 45 10.13 6.37 16.18
CA ALA A 45 8.90 7.16 16.04
C ALA A 45 8.06 6.73 14.82
N TYR A 46 8.70 6.21 13.78
CA TYR A 46 8.04 5.94 12.49
C TYR A 46 7.93 4.45 12.15
N LYS A 47 8.73 3.59 12.78
CA LYS A 47 8.63 2.15 12.60
C LYS A 47 7.69 1.56 13.67
N PRO A 48 6.70 0.74 13.30
CA PRO A 48 5.89 0.03 14.27
C PRO A 48 6.74 -0.83 15.21
N GLN A 49 6.41 -0.80 16.50
CA GLN A 49 7.15 -1.53 17.54
C GLN A 49 6.40 -2.80 18.01
N VAL A 50 5.08 -2.83 17.86
CA VAL A 50 4.23 -3.90 18.42
C VAL A 50 3.29 -4.48 17.37
N VAL A 51 2.56 -3.61 16.67
CA VAL A 51 1.56 -4.00 15.66
C VAL A 51 1.74 -3.19 14.40
N SER A 52 1.61 -3.83 13.25
CA SER A 52 1.43 -3.15 11.97
C SER A 52 0.18 -3.66 11.26
N PHE A 53 -0.42 -2.77 10.49
CA PHE A 53 -1.54 -3.06 9.61
C PHE A 53 -1.08 -2.89 8.17
N GLY A 54 -1.60 -3.75 7.31
CA GLY A 54 -1.32 -3.76 5.89
C GLY A 54 0.09 -4.23 5.52
N PRO A 55 0.45 -4.06 4.24
CA PRO A 55 1.58 -4.71 3.59
C PRO A 55 2.96 -4.13 3.95
N TYR A 56 3.06 -2.88 4.41
CA TYR A 56 4.35 -2.18 4.52
C TYR A 56 5.35 -2.79 5.51
N HIS A 57 4.84 -3.42 6.56
CA HIS A 57 5.65 -4.03 7.62
C HIS A 57 5.37 -5.53 7.79
N TYR A 58 4.71 -6.13 6.80
CA TYR A 58 4.45 -7.55 6.77
C TYR A 58 5.76 -8.34 6.75
N ASN A 59 5.81 -9.45 7.49
CA ASN A 59 7.00 -10.28 7.71
C ASN A 59 8.18 -9.64 8.47
N ASP A 60 7.97 -8.53 9.19
CA ASP A 60 8.96 -8.08 10.17
C ASP A 60 9.00 -9.03 11.37
N ASP A 61 10.16 -9.66 11.61
CA ASP A 61 10.34 -10.60 12.72
C ASP A 61 9.95 -10.03 14.09
N LYS A 62 10.09 -8.71 14.26
CA LYS A 62 9.75 -8.03 15.52
C LYS A 62 8.24 -7.93 15.74
N LEU A 63 7.44 -8.07 14.69
CA LEU A 63 5.98 -7.91 14.71
C LEU A 63 5.23 -9.26 14.65
N LYS A 64 5.97 -10.38 14.48
CA LYS A 64 5.39 -11.73 14.37
C LYS A 64 4.50 -12.13 15.55
N SER A 65 4.83 -11.69 16.77
CA SER A 65 4.00 -11.97 17.95
C SER A 65 2.57 -11.45 17.76
N MET A 66 2.40 -10.32 17.08
CA MET A 66 1.10 -9.71 16.85
C MET A 66 0.32 -10.35 15.72
N GLU A 67 1.00 -10.99 14.76
CA GLU A 67 0.33 -11.82 13.75
C GLU A 67 -0.44 -12.99 14.36
N GLU A 68 -0.02 -13.50 15.53
CA GLU A 68 -0.78 -14.51 16.27
C GLU A 68 -2.03 -13.90 16.94
N HIS A 69 -1.90 -12.71 17.52
CA HIS A 69 -3.04 -12.00 18.13
C HIS A 69 -4.09 -11.59 17.09
N LYS A 70 -3.68 -11.15 15.90
CA LYS A 70 -4.59 -10.84 14.79
C LYS A 70 -5.38 -12.07 14.33
N ARG A 71 -4.72 -13.23 14.20
CA ARG A 71 -5.42 -14.50 13.91
C ARG A 71 -6.43 -14.89 15.01
N ARG A 72 -6.07 -14.74 16.28
CA ARG A 72 -7.00 -14.97 17.40
C ARG A 72 -8.20 -14.02 17.35
N ALA A 73 -7.96 -12.73 17.10
CA ALA A 73 -9.01 -11.73 16.99
C ALA A 73 -9.97 -12.06 15.83
N LEU A 74 -9.44 -12.43 14.66
CA LEU A 74 -10.25 -12.88 13.53
C LEU A 74 -11.10 -14.11 13.89
N ALA A 75 -10.53 -15.14 14.54
CA ALA A 75 -11.28 -16.32 14.96
C ALA A 75 -12.46 -15.96 15.89
N HIS A 76 -12.24 -15.08 16.87
CA HIS A 76 -13.30 -14.59 17.75
C HIS A 76 -14.36 -13.76 17.00
N PHE A 77 -13.93 -12.94 16.04
CA PHE A 77 -14.82 -12.15 15.19
C PHE A 77 -15.72 -13.04 14.32
N LEU A 78 -15.17 -14.06 13.67
CA LEU A 78 -15.94 -15.03 12.87
C LEU A 78 -16.97 -15.77 13.73
N LYS A 79 -16.56 -16.24 14.92
CA LYS A 79 -17.49 -16.90 15.87
C LYS A 79 -18.65 -15.99 16.28
N ARG A 80 -18.38 -14.71 16.51
CA ARG A 80 -19.40 -13.73 16.92
C ARG A 80 -20.33 -13.34 15.77
N SER A 81 -19.80 -13.17 14.57
CA SER A 81 -20.57 -12.75 13.39
C SER A 81 -21.40 -13.87 12.77
N LYS A 82 -21.08 -15.15 13.05
CA LYS A 82 -21.72 -16.33 12.47
C LYS A 82 -21.66 -16.38 10.94
N LYS A 83 -20.66 -15.72 10.35
CA LYS A 83 -20.37 -15.76 8.91
C LYS A 83 -19.05 -16.49 8.66
N PRO A 84 -18.93 -17.26 7.56
CA PRO A 84 -17.67 -17.88 7.19
C PRO A 84 -16.63 -16.82 6.77
N LEU A 85 -15.35 -17.15 6.88
CA LEU A 85 -14.25 -16.29 6.44
C LEU A 85 -14.39 -15.86 4.97
N SER A 86 -14.86 -16.79 4.12
CA SER A 86 -15.07 -16.53 2.69
C SER A 86 -16.00 -15.35 2.42
N SER A 87 -16.99 -15.09 3.27
CA SER A 87 -17.86 -13.93 3.10
C SER A 87 -17.08 -12.61 3.20
N TYR A 88 -16.09 -12.52 4.09
CA TYR A 88 -15.28 -11.31 4.27
C TYR A 88 -14.23 -11.17 3.17
N ILE A 89 -13.61 -12.27 2.76
CA ILE A 89 -12.66 -12.26 1.64
C ILE A 89 -13.37 -11.84 0.34
N LEU A 90 -14.58 -12.34 0.07
CA LEU A 90 -15.36 -11.93 -1.10
C LEU A 90 -15.72 -10.45 -1.05
N SER A 91 -16.12 -9.92 0.11
CA SER A 91 -16.36 -8.48 0.27
C SER A 91 -15.11 -7.63 0.08
N LEU A 92 -13.94 -8.09 0.51
CA LEU A 92 -12.68 -7.40 0.24
C LEU A 92 -12.29 -7.48 -1.25
N ARG A 93 -12.59 -8.61 -1.91
CA ARG A 93 -12.34 -8.80 -3.35
C ARG A 93 -13.12 -7.80 -4.21
N GLU A 94 -14.33 -7.41 -3.79
CA GLU A 94 -15.13 -6.40 -4.48
C GLU A 94 -14.46 -5.01 -4.51
N ILE A 95 -13.61 -4.71 -3.52
CA ILE A 95 -12.91 -3.42 -3.37
C ILE A 95 -11.39 -3.56 -3.49
N GLU A 96 -10.89 -4.69 -3.96
CA GLU A 96 -9.47 -5.06 -3.92
C GLU A 96 -8.59 -3.99 -4.58
N GLN A 97 -8.94 -3.58 -5.79
CA GLN A 97 -8.17 -2.58 -6.53
C GLN A 97 -8.20 -1.22 -5.83
N ASP A 98 -9.33 -0.81 -5.25
CA ASP A 98 -9.43 0.46 -4.53
C ASP A 98 -8.53 0.45 -3.28
N VAL A 99 -8.48 -0.69 -2.57
CA VAL A 99 -7.60 -0.87 -1.41
C VAL A 99 -6.13 -0.88 -1.84
N MET A 100 -5.79 -1.48 -2.97
CA MET A 100 -4.42 -1.50 -3.49
C MET A 100 -3.99 -0.11 -3.98
N ASP A 101 -4.86 0.58 -4.73
CA ASP A 101 -4.65 1.95 -5.23
C ASP A 101 -4.55 2.98 -4.10
N ALA A 102 -5.10 2.67 -2.91
CA ALA A 102 -4.95 3.49 -1.72
C ALA A 102 -3.49 3.60 -1.24
N TYR A 103 -2.64 2.61 -1.55
CA TYR A 103 -1.22 2.66 -1.20
C TYR A 103 -0.41 3.41 -2.26
N ASP A 104 0.48 4.29 -1.81
CA ASP A 104 1.33 5.07 -2.72
C ASP A 104 2.27 4.21 -3.57
N THR A 105 2.66 3.07 -3.00
CA THR A 105 3.60 2.07 -3.47
C THR A 105 3.25 0.74 -2.81
N LEU A 106 3.23 -0.35 -3.58
CA LEU A 106 3.13 -1.70 -3.06
C LEU A 106 4.27 -2.56 -3.60
N PRO A 107 4.83 -3.47 -2.77
CA PRO A 107 5.72 -4.51 -3.28
C PRO A 107 5.04 -5.32 -4.41
N PRO A 108 5.73 -5.61 -5.53
CA PRO A 108 5.15 -6.34 -6.68
C PRO A 108 4.51 -7.68 -6.33
N LYS A 109 4.99 -8.34 -5.27
CA LYS A 109 4.43 -9.61 -4.79
C LYS A 109 2.93 -9.53 -4.45
N TRP A 110 2.41 -8.34 -4.13
CA TRP A 110 1.00 -8.16 -3.82
C TRP A 110 0.14 -8.05 -5.09
N ASP A 111 0.72 -7.63 -6.21
CA ASP A 111 0.07 -7.68 -7.52
C ASP A 111 0.12 -9.10 -8.11
N GLU A 112 1.21 -9.83 -7.86
CA GLU A 112 1.39 -11.22 -8.32
C GLU A 112 0.53 -12.23 -7.56
N ASN A 113 0.23 -11.95 -6.29
CA ASN A 113 -0.55 -12.82 -5.42
C ASN A 113 -1.51 -12.00 -4.55
N THR A 114 -2.61 -11.58 -5.17
CA THR A 114 -3.62 -10.78 -4.49
C THR A 114 -4.40 -11.58 -3.45
N ASP A 115 -4.45 -12.91 -3.55
CA ASP A 115 -5.02 -13.77 -2.51
C ASP A 115 -4.26 -13.62 -1.18
N GLU A 116 -2.93 -13.63 -1.19
CA GLU A 116 -2.12 -13.39 0.02
C GLU A 116 -2.35 -11.97 0.58
N PHE A 117 -2.54 -10.99 -0.30
CA PHE A 117 -2.89 -9.63 0.10
C PHE A 117 -4.25 -9.56 0.81
N LEU A 118 -5.29 -10.19 0.25
CA LEU A 118 -6.61 -10.24 0.88
C LEU A 118 -6.59 -11.02 2.21
N GLU A 119 -5.83 -12.11 2.28
CA GLU A 119 -5.61 -12.86 3.53
C GLU A 119 -4.89 -12.03 4.60
N LEU A 120 -4.00 -11.12 4.19
CA LEU A 120 -3.41 -10.14 5.10
C LEU A 120 -4.47 -9.15 5.58
N MET A 121 -5.19 -8.52 4.65
CA MET A 121 -6.16 -7.48 4.97
C MET A 121 -7.33 -7.98 5.84
N VAL A 122 -7.78 -9.23 5.69
CA VAL A 122 -8.88 -9.77 6.51
C VAL A 122 -8.50 -10.01 7.97
N ARG A 123 -7.19 -10.06 8.29
CA ARG A 123 -6.69 -10.21 9.67
C ARG A 123 -6.48 -8.87 10.38
N ASP A 124 -6.52 -7.78 9.62
CA ASP A 124 -6.14 -6.42 10.01
C ASP A 124 -7.38 -5.54 10.21
#